data_AF-A0A2E5VKG8-F1
#
_entry.id   AF-A0A2E5VKG8-F1
#
_cell.length_a   1.000
_cell.length_b   1.000
_cell.length_c   1.000
_cell.angle_alpha   90.00
_cell.angle_beta   90.00
_cell.angle_gamma   90.00
#
_symmetry.space_group_name_H-M   'P 1'
#
loop_
_entity.id
_entity.type
_entity.pdbx_description
1 polymer ?
#
loop_
_entity_poly.entity_id
_entity_poly.type
_entity_poly.pdbx_seq_one_letter_code
_entity_poly.pdbx_strand_id
1 'polypeptide(L)'
;MLRSVLVVVWLLTPPVTTDASPIVFDILPGGTATAFVSLGGSTIADFGFSGMTGSVTLDSSTSELLQVDMTIGGSNLVTLSTPYGGYDEFRIAATELDSSTGFSSSVVTETAGTFHMTAGPVTVETNWDRGDSTGGNPASVATSTFDPVDLLTLATPLAGGNVLVQLNTILAVIDPATFSLASPETQNLITVGDFSFEAAPVPEPAGLLLLACGIAVVAATGRRRQS
;
A
#
# COMPACT_ATOMS: atom_id res chain seq x y z
N MET A 1 -1.64 -15.81 69.02
CA MET A 1 -2.46 -16.27 67.88
C MET A 1 -2.95 -15.05 67.11
N LEU A 2 -2.25 -14.64 66.05
CA LEU A 2 -2.65 -13.54 65.16
C LEU A 2 -3.26 -14.15 63.90
N ARG A 3 -4.51 -13.82 63.59
CA ARG A 3 -5.17 -14.22 62.34
C ARG A 3 -4.86 -13.17 61.28
N SER A 4 -4.08 -13.55 60.26
CA SER A 4 -3.86 -12.73 59.06
C SER A 4 -5.12 -12.71 58.22
N VAL A 5 -5.66 -11.51 57.96
CA VAL A 5 -6.75 -11.28 57.02
C VAL A 5 -6.13 -11.01 55.64
N LEU A 6 -6.35 -11.93 54.70
CA LEU A 6 -6.00 -11.76 53.29
C LEU A 6 -7.12 -10.94 52.63
N VAL A 7 -6.86 -9.66 52.35
CA VAL A 7 -7.77 -8.84 51.53
C VAL A 7 -7.44 -9.11 50.07
N VAL A 8 -8.24 -9.95 49.43
CA VAL A 8 -8.21 -10.12 47.97
C VAL A 8 -9.03 -8.98 47.37
N VAL A 9 -8.35 -7.95 46.87
CA VAL A 9 -8.97 -6.91 46.06
C VAL A 9 -9.26 -7.52 44.68
N TRP A 10 -10.49 -7.95 44.48
CA TRP A 10 -11.02 -8.21 43.13
C TRP A 10 -11.21 -6.88 42.42
N LEU A 11 -10.23 -6.48 41.62
CA LEU A 11 -10.42 -5.46 40.59
C LEU A 11 -11.36 -6.06 39.55
N LEU A 12 -12.65 -5.73 39.67
CA LEU A 12 -13.61 -5.81 38.58
C LEU A 12 -13.17 -4.80 37.52
N THR A 13 -12.17 -5.15 36.72
CA THR A 13 -12.00 -4.50 35.42
C THR A 13 -13.23 -4.90 34.60
N PRO A 14 -14.04 -3.95 34.09
CA PRO A 14 -15.04 -4.28 33.09
C PRO A 14 -14.35 -5.04 31.95
N PRO A 15 -15.04 -5.96 31.23
CA PRO A 15 -14.48 -6.51 30.01
C PRO A 15 -14.10 -5.32 29.14
N VAL A 16 -12.79 -5.10 28.99
CA VAL A 16 -12.29 -4.16 28.01
C VAL A 16 -12.67 -4.81 26.70
N THR A 17 -13.74 -4.32 26.07
CA THR A 17 -13.89 -4.49 24.64
C THR A 17 -12.67 -3.79 24.06
N THR A 18 -11.65 -4.58 23.76
CA THR A 18 -10.50 -4.10 23.01
C THR A 18 -11.01 -3.87 21.59
N ASP A 19 -11.67 -2.74 21.37
CA ASP A 19 -11.67 -2.15 20.03
C ASP A 19 -10.20 -1.92 19.74
N ALA A 20 -9.63 -2.77 18.88
CA ALA A 20 -8.28 -2.59 18.42
C ALA A 20 -8.25 -1.23 17.72
N SER A 21 -7.39 -0.33 18.19
CA SER A 21 -7.12 0.89 17.44
C SER A 21 -6.67 0.52 16.03
N PRO A 22 -7.02 1.32 15.01
CA PRO A 22 -6.41 1.21 13.70
C PRO A 22 -4.89 1.12 13.81
N ILE A 23 -4.30 0.15 13.13
CA ILE A 23 -2.85 -0.08 13.14
C ILE A 23 -2.29 0.39 11.80
N VAL A 24 -1.25 1.23 11.88
CA VAL A 24 -0.46 1.63 10.71
C VAL A 24 0.60 0.55 10.45
N PHE A 25 0.71 0.14 9.19
CA PHE A 25 1.72 -0.80 8.72
C PHE A 25 2.63 -0.12 7.70
N ASP A 26 3.94 -0.10 7.95
CA ASP A 26 4.93 0.41 7.01
C ASP A 26 5.30 -0.67 5.99
N ILE A 27 5.36 -0.28 4.72
CA ILE A 27 5.77 -1.16 3.62
C ILE A 27 7.24 -1.56 3.80
N LEU A 28 7.50 -2.86 3.85
CA LEU A 28 8.86 -3.40 3.92
C LEU A 28 9.51 -3.46 2.53
N PRO A 29 10.84 -3.29 2.45
CA PRO A 29 11.59 -3.55 1.23
C PRO A 29 11.46 -5.01 0.77
N GLY A 30 11.50 -5.23 -0.54
CA GLY A 30 11.50 -6.58 -1.13
C GLY A 30 10.18 -7.05 -1.72
N GLY A 31 9.14 -6.21 -1.71
CA GLY A 31 7.92 -6.44 -2.47
C GLY A 31 8.15 -6.44 -3.99
N THR A 32 7.20 -7.04 -4.71
CA THR A 32 7.17 -7.06 -6.18
C THR A 32 6.19 -6.02 -6.70
N ALA A 33 6.62 -5.25 -7.69
CA ALA A 33 5.82 -4.23 -8.34
C ALA A 33 5.98 -4.38 -9.85
N THR A 34 4.89 -4.70 -10.53
CA THR A 34 4.83 -4.85 -11.99
C THR A 34 3.71 -4.01 -12.56
N ALA A 35 3.83 -3.60 -13.81
CA ALA A 35 2.77 -2.96 -14.55
C ALA A 35 2.74 -3.45 -15.99
N PHE A 36 1.58 -3.29 -16.61
CA PHE A 36 1.41 -3.51 -18.03
C PHE A 36 0.71 -2.32 -18.68
N VAL A 37 1.04 -2.10 -19.94
CA VAL A 37 0.45 -1.07 -20.79
C VAL A 37 -0.51 -1.73 -21.75
N SER A 38 -1.74 -1.22 -21.81
CA SER A 38 -2.78 -1.69 -22.72
C SER A 38 -3.19 -0.61 -23.72
N LEU A 39 -3.41 -1.04 -24.96
CA LEU A 39 -4.02 -0.25 -26.02
C LEU A 39 -5.19 -1.06 -26.61
N GLY A 40 -6.40 -0.54 -26.47
CA GLY A 40 -7.61 -1.23 -26.96
C GLY A 40 -7.87 -2.60 -26.32
N GLY A 41 -7.46 -2.78 -25.07
CA GLY A 41 -7.60 -4.04 -24.34
C GLY A 41 -6.51 -5.07 -24.65
N SER A 42 -5.57 -4.78 -25.56
CA SER A 42 -4.40 -5.62 -25.80
C SER A 42 -3.20 -5.09 -25.02
N THR A 43 -2.50 -5.96 -24.29
CA THR A 43 -1.25 -5.59 -23.63
C THR A 43 -0.15 -5.39 -24.68
N ILE A 44 0.50 -4.23 -24.66
CA ILE A 44 1.55 -3.87 -25.61
C ILE A 44 2.93 -3.71 -24.97
N ALA A 45 3.03 -3.69 -23.63
CA ALA A 45 4.28 -3.73 -22.88
C ALA A 45 4.03 -4.18 -21.44
N ASP A 46 5.06 -4.74 -20.81
CA ASP A 46 5.12 -5.10 -19.40
C ASP A 46 6.46 -4.67 -18.79
N PHE A 47 6.44 -4.25 -17.53
CA PHE A 47 7.63 -3.75 -16.86
C PHE A 47 7.54 -3.87 -15.34
N GLY A 48 8.71 -3.82 -14.69
CA GLY A 48 8.85 -3.77 -13.24
C GLY A 48 9.24 -2.37 -12.76
N PHE A 49 8.96 -2.11 -11.49
CA PHE A 49 9.37 -0.89 -10.79
C PHE A 49 10.60 -1.13 -9.91
N SER A 50 11.32 -0.05 -9.58
CA SER A 50 12.55 -0.13 -8.79
C SER A 50 12.31 -0.28 -7.28
N GLY A 51 11.08 -0.07 -6.79
CA GLY A 51 10.74 -0.22 -5.38
C GLY A 51 9.38 0.37 -5.01
N MET A 52 8.96 0.14 -3.77
CA MET A 52 7.75 0.69 -3.17
C MET A 52 8.05 1.12 -1.73
N THR A 53 7.47 2.22 -1.30
CA THR A 53 7.52 2.72 0.09
C THR A 53 6.18 3.32 0.46
N GLY A 54 5.91 3.48 1.76
CA GLY A 54 4.68 4.08 2.25
C GLY A 54 4.08 3.26 3.38
N SER A 55 2.78 3.41 3.58
CA SER A 55 2.05 2.76 4.66
C SER A 55 0.60 2.45 4.30
N VAL A 56 0.03 1.49 5.01
CA VAL A 56 -1.40 1.19 4.98
C VAL A 56 -1.95 1.18 6.41
N THR A 57 -3.17 1.66 6.60
CA THR A 57 -3.85 1.64 7.90
C THR A 57 -5.00 0.67 7.86
N LEU A 58 -4.97 -0.34 8.72
CA LEU A 58 -5.99 -1.39 8.81
C LEU A 58 -6.66 -1.33 10.19
N ASP A 59 -7.97 -1.53 10.19
CA ASP A 59 -8.75 -1.80 11.40
C ASP A 59 -9.20 -3.26 11.39
N SER A 60 -8.62 -4.05 12.29
CA SER A 60 -8.94 -5.48 12.41
C SER A 60 -10.25 -5.76 13.14
N SER A 61 -10.83 -4.76 13.83
CA SER A 61 -12.12 -4.90 14.50
C SER A 61 -13.30 -4.81 13.52
N THR A 62 -13.13 -4.02 12.45
CA THR A 62 -14.11 -3.84 11.37
C THR A 62 -13.71 -4.53 10.07
N SER A 63 -12.49 -5.08 9.99
CA SER A 63 -11.90 -5.65 8.78
C SER A 63 -11.82 -4.64 7.63
N GLU A 64 -11.52 -3.39 7.97
CA GLU A 64 -11.48 -2.27 7.03
C GLU A 64 -10.05 -1.83 6.75
N LEU A 65 -9.79 -1.50 5.47
CA LEU A 65 -8.69 -0.63 5.08
C LEU A 65 -9.17 0.81 5.16
N LEU A 66 -8.47 1.60 5.97
CA LEU A 66 -8.84 2.98 6.28
C LEU A 66 -7.99 3.99 5.51
N GLN A 67 -6.77 3.62 5.12
CA GLN A 67 -5.85 4.49 4.41
C GLN A 67 -4.81 3.68 3.65
N VAL A 68 -4.41 4.20 2.50
CA VAL A 68 -3.30 3.72 1.68
C VAL A 68 -2.55 4.94 1.22
N ASP A 69 -1.28 5.04 1.59
CA ASP A 69 -0.36 6.05 1.08
C ASP A 69 0.89 5.34 0.59
N MET A 70 1.19 5.41 -0.70
CA MET A 70 2.27 4.66 -1.32
C MET A 70 2.99 5.50 -2.37
N THR A 71 4.31 5.41 -2.35
CA THR A 71 5.16 5.84 -3.45
C THR A 71 5.74 4.61 -4.14
N ILE A 72 5.55 4.55 -5.46
CA ILE A 72 6.16 3.56 -6.34
C ILE A 72 7.32 4.23 -7.07
N GLY A 73 8.52 3.66 -6.91
CA GLY A 73 9.70 4.11 -7.62
C GLY A 73 9.57 3.84 -9.12
N GLY A 74 10.27 4.63 -9.96
CA GLY A 74 10.15 4.53 -11.40
C GLY A 74 10.50 3.19 -12.02
N SER A 75 10.06 3.04 -13.27
CA SER A 75 10.46 1.97 -14.19
C SER A 75 11.54 2.45 -15.16
N ASN A 76 12.17 1.48 -15.82
CA ASN A 76 12.98 1.75 -17.00
C ASN A 76 12.08 2.09 -18.20
N LEU A 77 12.66 2.74 -19.21
CA LEU A 77 12.07 2.82 -20.55
C LEU A 77 11.87 1.41 -21.09
N VAL A 78 10.65 1.14 -21.53
CA VAL A 78 10.26 -0.12 -22.13
C VAL A 78 9.76 0.10 -23.55
N THR A 79 10.16 -0.80 -24.44
CA THR A 79 9.72 -0.78 -25.83
C THR A 79 8.27 -1.28 -25.92
N LEU A 80 7.44 -0.50 -26.58
CA LEU A 80 6.07 -0.85 -26.94
C LEU A 80 6.09 -1.77 -28.16
N SER A 81 5.41 -2.91 -28.08
CA SER A 81 5.21 -3.80 -29.24
C SER A 81 4.39 -3.16 -30.36
N THR A 82 3.62 -2.12 -30.04
CA THR A 82 2.89 -1.28 -31.00
C THR A 82 3.21 0.18 -30.69
N PRO A 83 3.81 0.95 -31.63
CA PRO A 83 4.05 2.37 -31.42
C PRO A 83 2.76 3.13 -31.10
N TYR A 84 2.85 4.13 -30.24
CA TYR A 84 1.72 4.95 -29.83
C TYR A 84 2.12 6.42 -29.96
N GLY A 85 1.33 7.21 -30.69
CA GLY A 85 1.56 8.65 -30.85
C GLY A 85 2.90 9.00 -31.52
N GLY A 86 3.43 8.11 -32.34
CA GLY A 86 4.73 8.26 -33.01
C GLY A 86 5.96 7.90 -32.15
N TYR A 87 5.74 7.31 -30.97
CA TYR A 87 6.79 6.85 -30.06
C TYR A 87 6.69 5.33 -29.88
N ASP A 88 7.83 4.66 -29.71
CA ASP A 88 7.91 3.21 -29.50
C ASP A 88 8.47 2.84 -28.12
N GLU A 89 8.73 3.82 -27.25
CA GLU A 89 9.12 3.58 -25.86
C GLU A 89 8.25 4.36 -24.86
N PHE A 90 8.08 3.80 -23.67
CA PHE A 90 7.31 4.38 -22.58
C PHE A 90 7.95 4.06 -21.22
N ARG A 91 7.77 4.93 -20.23
CA ARG A 91 8.03 4.58 -18.82
C ARG A 91 7.13 5.34 -17.86
N ILE A 92 7.00 4.79 -16.66
CA ILE A 92 6.48 5.48 -15.49
C ILE A 92 7.69 5.90 -14.63
N ALA A 93 7.93 7.19 -14.45
CA ALA A 93 9.08 7.70 -13.73
C ALA A 93 8.92 7.67 -12.20
N ALA A 94 7.71 7.90 -11.71
CA ALA A 94 7.32 7.75 -10.30
C ALA A 94 5.78 7.80 -10.23
N THR A 95 5.22 7.13 -9.23
CA THR A 95 3.77 7.20 -8.95
C THR A 95 3.54 7.33 -7.45
N GLU A 96 2.63 8.22 -7.07
CA GLU A 96 2.09 8.37 -5.72
C GLU A 96 0.63 7.91 -5.73
N LEU A 97 0.23 7.15 -4.71
CA LEU A 97 -1.13 6.70 -4.47
C LEU A 97 -1.51 7.10 -3.06
N ASP A 98 -2.53 7.92 -2.93
CA ASP A 98 -3.00 8.40 -1.63
C ASP A 98 -4.50 8.17 -1.50
N SER A 99 -4.94 7.73 -0.33
CA SER A 99 -6.37 7.68 -0.03
C SER A 99 -6.98 9.09 -0.13
N SER A 100 -8.07 9.22 -0.87
CA SER A 100 -8.68 10.52 -1.12
C SER A 100 -9.88 10.77 -0.20
N THR A 101 -10.48 11.96 -0.30
CA THR A 101 -11.60 12.32 0.59
C THR A 101 -12.78 11.38 0.36
N GLY A 102 -13.22 10.71 1.43
CA GLY A 102 -14.29 9.72 1.35
C GLY A 102 -13.81 8.29 1.08
N PHE A 103 -12.49 8.04 1.16
CA PHE A 103 -11.94 6.68 1.11
C PHE A 103 -12.66 5.78 2.11
N SER A 104 -13.08 4.63 1.61
CA SER A 104 -13.71 3.57 2.38
C SER A 104 -13.37 2.23 1.76
N SER A 105 -13.57 1.16 2.51
CA SER A 105 -13.38 -0.19 2.00
C SER A 105 -14.59 -1.07 2.33
N SER A 106 -14.77 -2.10 1.52
CA SER A 106 -15.76 -3.13 1.75
C SER A 106 -15.13 -4.49 1.52
N VAL A 107 -15.31 -5.40 2.47
CA VAL A 107 -14.89 -6.79 2.31
C VAL A 107 -15.76 -7.46 1.25
N VAL A 108 -15.12 -7.96 0.20
CA VAL A 108 -15.73 -8.78 -0.86
C VAL A 108 -15.77 -10.25 -0.44
N THR A 109 -14.71 -10.73 0.19
CA THR A 109 -14.60 -12.12 0.66
C THR A 109 -13.69 -12.20 1.86
N GLU A 110 -14.08 -13.03 2.83
CA GLU A 110 -13.28 -13.32 4.01
C GLU A 110 -13.05 -14.83 4.10
N THR A 111 -11.80 -15.22 4.30
CA THR A 111 -11.41 -16.58 4.72
C THR A 111 -10.62 -16.44 6.03
N ALA A 112 -10.47 -17.51 6.81
CA ALA A 112 -9.81 -17.44 8.11
C ALA A 112 -8.44 -16.71 8.06
N GLY A 113 -8.44 -15.44 8.51
CA GLY A 113 -7.30 -14.54 8.51
C GLY A 113 -7.08 -13.72 7.23
N THR A 114 -7.71 -14.03 6.10
CA THR A 114 -7.46 -13.34 4.82
C THR A 114 -8.68 -12.54 4.38
N PHE A 115 -8.46 -11.26 4.05
CA PHE A 115 -9.51 -10.35 3.60
C PHE A 115 -9.27 -9.91 2.17
N HIS A 116 -10.26 -10.14 1.30
CA HIS A 116 -10.34 -9.53 -0.02
C HIS A 116 -11.29 -8.35 0.08
N MET A 117 -10.85 -7.16 -0.28
CA MET A 117 -11.64 -5.94 -0.18
C MET A 117 -11.49 -5.07 -1.43
N THR A 118 -12.54 -4.33 -1.73
CA THR A 118 -12.49 -3.18 -2.65
C THR A 118 -12.41 -1.92 -1.81
N ALA A 119 -11.45 -1.05 -2.10
CA ALA A 119 -11.28 0.19 -1.38
C ALA A 119 -11.10 1.39 -2.32
N GLY A 120 -11.58 2.56 -1.93
CA GLY A 120 -11.50 3.76 -2.74
C GLY A 120 -12.42 4.87 -2.25
N PRO A 121 -12.36 6.07 -2.85
CA PRO A 121 -11.44 6.46 -3.92
C PRO A 121 -10.01 6.73 -3.44
N VAL A 122 -9.02 6.42 -4.27
CA VAL A 122 -7.63 6.88 -4.08
C VAL A 122 -7.32 7.92 -5.15
N THR A 123 -6.40 8.83 -4.89
CA THR A 123 -5.81 9.71 -5.90
C THR A 123 -4.49 9.09 -6.37
N VAL A 124 -4.30 8.99 -7.67
CA VAL A 124 -3.06 8.51 -8.27
C VAL A 124 -2.39 9.65 -9.01
N GLU A 125 -1.19 10.02 -8.61
CA GLU A 125 -0.35 10.99 -9.30
C GLU A 125 0.84 10.27 -9.93
N THR A 126 0.91 10.28 -11.26
CA THR A 126 1.91 9.52 -12.01
C THR A 126 2.67 10.40 -12.97
N ASN A 127 4.00 10.39 -12.84
CA ASN A 127 4.90 10.94 -13.83
C ASN A 127 5.26 9.87 -14.85
N TRP A 128 5.13 10.19 -16.14
CA TRP A 128 5.45 9.28 -17.23
C TRP A 128 6.25 9.97 -18.33
N ASP A 129 7.02 9.16 -19.07
CA ASP A 129 7.81 9.61 -20.22
C ASP A 129 7.53 8.73 -21.43
N ARG A 130 7.77 9.30 -22.62
CA ARG A 130 7.73 8.61 -23.91
C ARG A 130 9.07 8.77 -24.62
N GLY A 131 9.49 7.77 -25.37
CA GLY A 131 10.77 7.76 -26.07
C GLY A 131 10.68 7.18 -27.47
N ASP A 132 11.76 7.35 -28.22
CA ASP A 132 11.95 6.72 -29.52
C ASP A 132 13.28 5.98 -29.49
N SER A 133 13.23 4.67 -29.70
CA SER A 133 14.40 3.79 -29.70
C SER A 133 15.43 4.17 -30.77
N THR A 134 15.04 4.96 -31.77
CA THR A 134 15.91 5.51 -32.81
C THR A 134 16.57 6.84 -32.42
N GLY A 135 16.25 7.41 -31.26
CA GLY A 135 16.85 8.62 -30.70
C GLY A 135 16.34 9.93 -31.29
N GLY A 136 15.26 9.90 -32.08
CA GLY A 136 14.73 11.04 -32.83
C GLY A 136 14.03 12.11 -31.99
N ASN A 137 13.52 11.77 -30.80
CA ASN A 137 12.80 12.70 -29.92
C ASN A 137 13.14 12.47 -28.43
N PRO A 138 13.46 13.52 -27.66
CA PRO A 138 13.75 13.38 -26.24
C PRO A 138 12.49 13.07 -25.43
N ALA A 139 12.70 12.39 -24.29
CA ALA A 139 11.65 12.11 -23.33
C ALA A 139 10.94 13.39 -22.84
N SER A 140 9.61 13.36 -22.85
CA SER A 140 8.78 14.41 -22.25
C SER A 140 8.08 13.84 -21.03
N VAL A 141 8.38 14.42 -19.86
CA VAL A 141 7.69 14.09 -18.61
C VAL A 141 6.32 14.75 -18.62
N ALA A 142 5.28 13.98 -18.33
CA ALA A 142 3.95 14.49 -18.06
C ALA A 142 3.38 13.84 -16.80
N THR A 143 2.45 14.54 -16.16
CA THR A 143 1.81 14.12 -14.93
C THR A 143 0.33 13.82 -15.20
N SER A 144 -0.13 12.67 -14.74
CA SER A 144 -1.54 12.28 -14.76
C SER A 144 -2.06 12.17 -13.34
N THR A 145 -3.17 12.83 -13.05
CA THR A 145 -3.88 12.73 -11.77
C THR A 145 -5.31 12.26 -12.02
N PHE A 146 -5.73 11.17 -11.37
CA PHE A 146 -7.10 10.67 -11.45
C PHE A 146 -7.46 9.87 -10.20
N ASP A 147 -8.76 9.71 -9.98
CA ASP A 147 -9.29 8.92 -8.86
C ASP A 147 -9.78 7.55 -9.34
N PRO A 148 -8.98 6.47 -9.30
CA PRO A 148 -9.50 5.14 -9.58
C PRO A 148 -10.54 4.73 -8.54
N VAL A 149 -11.60 4.09 -9.03
CA VAL A 149 -12.82 3.81 -8.26
C VAL A 149 -12.63 2.64 -7.29
N ASP A 150 -11.74 1.69 -7.60
CA ASP A 150 -11.54 0.49 -6.80
C ASP A 150 -10.07 0.05 -6.75
N LEU A 151 -9.57 -0.13 -5.53
CA LEU A 151 -8.34 -0.80 -5.15
C LEU A 151 -8.72 -2.20 -4.67
N LEU A 152 -8.37 -3.24 -5.43
CA LEU A 152 -8.52 -4.61 -4.93
C LEU A 152 -7.36 -4.91 -3.99
N THR A 153 -7.66 -5.06 -2.71
CA THR A 153 -6.68 -5.35 -1.67
C THR A 153 -6.85 -6.75 -1.10
N LEU A 154 -5.76 -7.51 -1.03
CA LEU A 154 -5.68 -8.74 -0.26
C LEU A 154 -4.79 -8.51 0.96
N ALA A 155 -5.32 -8.65 2.17
CA ALA A 155 -4.54 -8.59 3.40
C ALA A 155 -4.48 -9.99 4.05
N THR A 156 -3.28 -10.54 4.24
CA THR A 156 -3.06 -11.81 4.94
C THR A 156 -2.06 -11.64 6.09
N PRO A 157 -2.43 -11.91 7.35
CA PRO A 157 -1.54 -11.81 8.49
C PRO A 157 -0.46 -12.90 8.37
N LEU A 158 0.76 -12.50 8.67
CA LEU A 158 1.94 -13.35 8.70
C LEU A 158 2.37 -13.59 10.15
N ALA A 159 3.21 -14.62 10.33
CA ALA A 159 3.83 -14.87 11.61
C ALA A 159 4.69 -13.65 12.02
N GLY A 160 4.49 -13.15 13.25
CA GLY A 160 5.20 -11.97 13.75
C GLY A 160 4.42 -10.66 13.67
N GLY A 161 3.17 -10.68 13.16
CA GLY A 161 2.27 -9.52 13.17
C GLY A 161 2.33 -8.67 11.90
N ASN A 162 3.14 -9.06 10.91
CA ASN A 162 3.19 -8.43 9.60
C ASN A 162 1.96 -8.82 8.76
N VAL A 163 1.71 -8.10 7.68
CA VAL A 163 0.62 -8.35 6.73
C VAL A 163 1.18 -8.40 5.31
N LEU A 164 0.82 -9.43 4.55
CA LEU A 164 1.00 -9.44 3.11
C LEU A 164 -0.15 -8.66 2.46
N VAL A 165 0.19 -7.67 1.67
CA VAL A 165 -0.75 -6.81 0.94
C VAL A 165 -0.55 -7.00 -0.57
N GLN A 166 -1.63 -7.29 -1.29
CA GLN A 166 -1.65 -7.26 -2.76
C GLN A 166 -2.61 -6.19 -3.24
N LEU A 167 -2.18 -5.35 -4.18
CA LEU A 167 -2.94 -4.24 -4.74
C LEU A 167 -2.97 -4.32 -6.27
N ASN A 168 -4.13 -4.07 -6.86
CA ASN A 168 -4.27 -3.82 -8.30
C ASN A 168 -4.99 -2.49 -8.51
N THR A 169 -4.44 -1.63 -9.37
CA THR A 169 -5.06 -0.34 -9.71
C THR A 169 -4.53 0.22 -11.04
N ILE A 170 -5.28 1.16 -11.62
CA ILE A 170 -4.83 1.92 -12.78
C ILE A 170 -3.80 2.95 -12.30
N LEU A 171 -2.70 3.08 -13.04
CA LEU A 171 -1.61 4.03 -12.76
C LEU A 171 -1.62 5.25 -13.68
N ALA A 172 -2.08 5.07 -14.92
CA ALA A 172 -2.17 6.16 -15.89
C ALA A 172 -3.26 5.86 -16.93
N VAL A 173 -3.99 6.90 -17.30
CA VAL A 173 -4.83 6.94 -18.50
C VAL A 173 -4.34 8.08 -19.36
N ILE A 174 -3.81 7.78 -20.54
CA ILE A 174 -3.15 8.75 -21.40
C ILE A 174 -3.93 8.87 -22.70
N ASP A 175 -4.49 10.05 -22.91
CA ASP A 175 -5.16 10.44 -24.14
C ASP A 175 -4.15 10.56 -25.31
N PRO A 176 -4.48 10.08 -26.52
CA PRO A 176 -3.69 10.31 -27.73
C PRO A 176 -3.24 11.77 -27.92
N ALA A 177 -4.09 12.74 -27.57
CA ALA A 177 -3.83 14.17 -27.72
C ALA A 177 -2.75 14.69 -26.75
N THR A 178 -2.59 14.06 -25.58
CA THR A 178 -1.53 14.43 -24.62
C THR A 178 -0.25 13.64 -24.90
N PHE A 179 -0.37 12.46 -25.52
CA PHE A 179 0.77 11.62 -25.87
C PHE A 179 1.50 12.02 -27.15
N SER A 180 0.88 12.72 -28.09
CA SER A 180 1.55 13.15 -29.32
C SER A 180 1.18 14.55 -29.77
N LEU A 181 1.94 15.06 -30.74
CA LEU A 181 1.65 16.30 -31.44
C LEU A 181 0.83 16.07 -32.73
N ALA A 182 0.60 14.82 -33.15
CA ALA A 182 0.05 14.48 -34.48
C ALA A 182 -0.61 13.07 -34.57
N SER A 183 -1.30 12.62 -33.51
CA SER A 183 -1.81 11.25 -33.37
C SER A 183 -2.98 10.92 -34.31
N PRO A 184 -2.91 9.84 -35.12
CA PRO A 184 -4.09 9.20 -35.68
C PRO A 184 -4.84 8.29 -34.70
N GLU A 185 -4.31 8.05 -33.50
CA GLU A 185 -4.89 7.14 -32.50
C GLU A 185 -6.17 7.71 -31.88
N THR A 186 -7.15 6.84 -31.66
CA THR A 186 -8.45 7.18 -31.08
C THR A 186 -8.69 6.50 -29.73
N GLN A 187 -7.69 5.80 -29.19
CA GLN A 187 -7.81 4.95 -28.02
C GLN A 187 -6.78 5.35 -26.98
N ASN A 188 -7.19 5.40 -25.71
CA ASN A 188 -6.29 5.74 -24.62
C ASN A 188 -5.29 4.63 -24.36
N LEU A 189 -4.08 5.03 -23.98
CA LEU A 189 -3.11 4.14 -23.36
C LEU A 189 -3.46 4.00 -21.88
N ILE A 190 -3.63 2.77 -21.41
CA ILE A 190 -3.97 2.49 -20.02
C ILE A 190 -2.83 1.71 -19.39
N THR A 191 -2.28 2.22 -18.29
CA THR A 191 -1.28 1.51 -17.49
C THR A 191 -1.93 0.99 -16.22
N VAL A 192 -1.78 -0.30 -15.95
CA VAL A 192 -2.30 -0.96 -14.75
C VAL A 192 -1.13 -1.53 -13.96
N GLY A 193 -1.15 -1.31 -12.65
CA GLY A 193 -0.14 -1.80 -11.72
C GLY A 193 -0.65 -2.96 -10.87
N ASP A 194 0.22 -3.93 -10.66
CA ASP A 194 0.08 -5.08 -9.78
C ASP A 194 1.20 -5.06 -8.75
N PHE A 195 0.82 -4.95 -7.47
CA PHE A 195 1.75 -4.78 -6.35
C PHE A 195 1.53 -5.88 -5.33
N SER A 196 2.61 -6.43 -4.78
CA SER A 196 2.59 -7.39 -3.69
C SER A 196 3.75 -7.13 -2.75
N PHE A 197 3.47 -6.81 -1.49
CA PHE A 197 4.49 -6.45 -0.51
C PHE A 197 4.08 -6.88 0.90
N GLU A 198 5.09 -7.06 1.74
CA GLU A 198 4.89 -7.25 3.18
C GLU A 198 4.91 -5.89 3.88
N ALA A 199 4.06 -5.71 4.88
CA ALA A 199 4.02 -4.51 5.70
C ALA A 199 4.09 -4.88 7.19
N ALA A 200 4.84 -4.10 7.97
CA ALA A 200 5.08 -4.37 9.39
C ALA A 200 4.37 -3.32 10.27
N PRO A 201 3.77 -3.71 11.39
CA PRO A 201 3.06 -2.78 12.26
C PRO A 201 4.03 -1.76 12.86
N VAL A 202 3.66 -0.49 12.81
CA VAL A 202 4.40 0.60 13.47
C VAL A 202 4.15 0.51 14.97
N PRO A 203 5.20 0.36 15.82
CA PRO A 203 5.01 0.22 17.26
C PRO A 203 4.34 1.46 17.87
N GLU A 204 3.23 1.28 18.58
CA GLU A 204 2.63 2.38 19.33
C GLU A 204 3.56 2.83 20.48
N PRO A 205 3.83 4.15 20.64
CA PRO A 205 4.69 4.67 21.69
C PRO A 205 4.27 4.25 23.11
N ALA A 206 2.95 4.12 23.34
CA ALA A 206 2.40 3.73 24.63
C ALA A 206 2.69 2.25 24.98
N GLY A 207 2.68 1.36 23.98
CA GLY A 207 3.01 -0.05 24.16
C GLY A 207 4.47 -0.25 24.58
N LEU A 208 5.39 0.51 23.97
CA LEU A 208 6.80 0.52 24.36
C LEU A 208 6.99 1.05 25.79
N LEU A 209 6.25 2.10 26.17
CA LEU A 209 6.30 2.64 27.53
C LEU A 209 5.81 1.60 28.57
N LEU A 210 4.69 0.93 28.30
CA LEU A 210 4.15 -0.12 29.17
C LEU A 210 5.10 -1.31 29.30
N LEU A 211 5.71 -1.75 28.20
CA LEU A 211 6.73 -2.81 28.23
C LEU A 211 7.94 -2.37 29.04
N ALA A 212 8.44 -1.15 28.84
CA ALA A 212 9.57 -0.60 29.60
C ALA A 212 9.24 -0.48 31.10
N CYS A 213 8.04 -0.02 31.45
CA CYS A 213 7.55 0.00 32.82
C CYS A 213 7.46 -1.41 33.42
N GLY A 214 6.93 -2.38 32.66
CA GLY A 214 6.86 -3.78 33.06
C GLY A 214 8.23 -4.38 33.37
N ILE A 215 9.20 -4.17 32.48
CA ILE A 215 10.59 -4.60 32.67
C ILE A 215 11.20 -3.91 33.91
N ALA A 216 10.96 -2.61 34.10
CA ALA A 216 11.47 -1.87 35.25
C ALA A 216 10.89 -2.40 36.58
N VAL A 217 9.60 -2.74 36.63
CA VAL A 217 8.94 -3.34 37.80
C VAL A 217 9.50 -4.74 38.09
N VAL A 218 9.69 -5.58 37.06
CA VAL A 218 10.29 -6.91 37.21
C VAL A 218 11.75 -6.81 37.69
N ALA A 219 12.54 -5.88 37.15
CA ALA A 219 13.91 -5.66 37.58
C ALA A 219 14.01 -5.15 39.04
N ALA A 220 13.11 -4.24 39.45
CA ALA A 220 13.06 -3.71 40.81
C ALA A 220 12.63 -4.78 41.84
N THR A 221 11.66 -5.63 41.48
CA THR A 221 11.20 -6.74 42.32
C THR A 221 12.20 -7.88 42.37
N GLY A 222 12.93 -8.15 41.28
CA GLY A 222 14.03 -9.12 41.24
C GLY A 222 15.20 -8.75 42.14
N ARG A 223 15.62 -7.47 42.14
CA ARG A 223 16.71 -7.00 43.03
C ARG A 223 16.36 -7.10 44.51
N ARG A 224 15.10 -6.85 44.90
CA ARG A 224 14.65 -6.99 46.30
C ARG A 224 14.62 -8.42 46.82
N ARG A 225 14.66 -9.43 45.94
CA ARG A 225 14.70 -10.85 46.33
C ARG A 225 16.13 -11.39 46.47
N GLN A 226 17.14 -10.65 46.04
CA GLN A 226 18.55 -11.03 46.13
C GLN A 226 19.32 -10.29 47.24
N SER A 227 18.71 -9.32 47.91
CA SER A 227 19.20 -8.66 49.14
C SER A 227 18.54 -9.26 50.37
#